data_AF-A0A7X0JTU7-F1
#
_entry.id   AF-A0A7X0JTU7-F1
#
_cell.length_a   1.000
_cell.length_b   1.000
_cell.length_c   1.000
_cell.angle_alpha   90.00
_cell.angle_beta   90.00
_cell.angle_gamma   90.00
#
_symmetry.space_group_name_H-M   'P 1'
#
loop_
_entity.id
_entity.type
_entity.pdbx_description
1 polymer ?
#
loop_
_entity_poly.entity_id
_entity_poly.type
_entity_poly.pdbx_seq_one_letter_code
_entity_poly.pdbx_strand_id
1 'polypeptide(L)'
;MNSRSSKPLSRQQERGQKILQAATQLFSEQGYHHSSTRQIAKAAGVSEGTVFNYFESKNALLEEIIKGFYERLTETAQDGLHERHNSLDQFNFLAKNHIRMIAADNFLLMRLLAVYFSEHFNFYLDYQNSSIFKHSKSYTRLFDRIIREGIARKELRKDIKLSAMRDLFFGSMEYGVRSLLAQLEPGENQLSDRKLRQYAKTLCQPIWESMKVRGHEHQNRRELEICERLERVAERLEGHL
;
A
#
# COMPACT_ATOMS: atom_id res chain seq x y z
N MET A 1 0.43 -11.25 26.63
CA MET A 1 0.81 -12.40 25.79
C MET A 1 -0.47 -13.14 25.43
N ASN A 2 -0.94 -13.05 24.18
CA ASN A 2 -2.07 -13.85 23.71
C ASN A 2 -1.64 -14.50 22.39
N SER A 3 -1.03 -15.68 22.48
CA SER A 3 -0.69 -16.48 21.32
C SER A 3 -1.98 -17.05 20.75
N ARG A 4 -2.50 -16.44 19.68
CA ARG A 4 -3.49 -17.10 18.83
C ARG A 4 -2.80 -18.31 18.20
N SER A 5 -3.05 -19.50 18.76
CA SER A 5 -2.69 -20.78 18.17
C SER A 5 -3.43 -20.89 16.83
N SER A 6 -2.69 -20.71 15.72
CA SER A 6 -3.17 -21.08 14.40
C SER A 6 -3.24 -22.60 14.32
N LYS A 7 -4.39 -23.15 13.91
CA LYS A 7 -4.51 -24.57 13.57
C LYS A 7 -3.44 -24.93 12.53
N PRO A 8 -2.75 -26.08 12.65
CA PRO A 8 -1.78 -26.52 11.66
C PRO A 8 -2.46 -26.63 10.29
N LEU A 9 -1.81 -26.10 9.26
CA LEU A 9 -2.30 -26.14 7.90
C LEU A 9 -2.41 -27.59 7.43
N SER A 10 -3.39 -27.87 6.57
CA SER A 10 -3.39 -29.14 5.86
C SER A 10 -2.15 -29.26 4.97
N ARG A 11 -1.65 -30.47 4.74
CA ARG A 11 -0.54 -30.72 3.78
C ARG A 11 -0.81 -30.12 2.41
N GLN A 12 -2.08 -30.04 2.01
CA GLN A 12 -2.47 -29.39 0.77
C GLN A 12 -2.18 -27.89 0.83
N GLN A 13 -2.63 -27.19 1.88
CA GLN A 13 -2.38 -25.76 2.07
C GLN A 13 -0.88 -25.43 2.21
N GLU A 14 -0.11 -26.24 2.94
CA GLU A 14 1.33 -26.05 3.08
C GLU A 14 2.05 -26.07 1.72
N ARG A 15 1.68 -27.01 0.83
CA ARG A 15 2.25 -27.08 -0.52
C ARG A 15 1.88 -25.87 -1.37
N GLY A 16 0.61 -25.43 -1.32
CA GLY A 16 0.17 -24.21 -2.00
C GLY A 16 0.97 -22.99 -1.55
N GLN A 17 1.21 -22.85 -0.24
CA GLN A 17 2.03 -21.77 0.31
C GLN A 17 3.49 -21.85 -0.14
N LYS A 18 4.10 -23.04 -0.18
CA LYS A 18 5.47 -23.21 -0.71
C LYS A 18 5.58 -22.77 -2.17
N ILE A 19 4.58 -23.09 -3.00
CA ILE A 19 4.52 -22.66 -4.40
C ILE A 19 4.41 -21.12 -4.48
N LEU A 20 3.52 -20.50 -3.70
CA LEU A 20 3.37 -19.04 -3.66
C LEU A 20 4.64 -18.33 -3.17
N GLN A 21 5.32 -18.88 -2.16
CA GLN A 21 6.58 -18.34 -1.66
C GLN A 21 7.67 -18.39 -2.73
N ALA A 22 7.83 -19.54 -3.41
CA ALA A 22 8.77 -19.69 -4.52
C ALA A 22 8.46 -18.74 -5.68
N ALA A 23 7.18 -18.58 -6.04
CA ALA A 23 6.75 -17.63 -7.05
C ALA A 23 7.04 -16.18 -6.65
N THR A 24 6.73 -15.80 -5.40
CA THR A 24 7.01 -14.45 -4.87
C THR A 24 8.49 -14.14 -4.91
N GLN A 25 9.33 -15.09 -4.49
CA GLN A 25 10.79 -14.94 -4.51
C GLN A 25 11.30 -14.74 -5.95
N LEU A 26 10.92 -15.61 -6.88
CA LEU A 26 11.36 -15.48 -8.28
C LEU A 26 10.85 -14.19 -8.93
N PHE A 27 9.60 -13.80 -8.68
CA PHE A 27 9.08 -12.53 -9.18
C PHE A 27 9.81 -11.32 -8.60
N SER A 28 10.27 -11.42 -7.34
CA SER A 28 11.09 -10.40 -6.70
C SER A 28 12.47 -10.28 -7.34
N GLU A 29 13.15 -11.41 -7.53
CA GLU A 29 14.56 -11.48 -7.93
C GLU A 29 14.80 -11.28 -9.44
N GLN A 30 13.98 -11.90 -10.29
CA GLN A 30 14.17 -11.89 -11.76
C GLN A 30 13.00 -11.23 -12.52
N GLY A 31 11.91 -10.90 -11.82
CA GLY A 31 10.71 -10.31 -12.42
C GLY A 31 9.72 -11.33 -12.95
N TYR A 32 8.47 -10.89 -13.14
CA TYR A 32 7.35 -11.73 -13.55
C TYR A 32 7.57 -12.39 -14.93
N HIS A 33 7.92 -11.60 -15.94
CA HIS A 33 8.04 -12.08 -17.32
C HIS A 33 9.22 -13.06 -17.51
N HIS A 34 10.32 -12.91 -16.77
CA HIS A 34 11.47 -13.83 -16.83
C HIS A 34 11.32 -15.08 -15.95
N SER A 35 10.21 -15.20 -15.22
CA SER A 35 9.91 -16.38 -14.40
C SER A 35 8.98 -17.35 -15.11
N SER A 36 9.28 -18.65 -15.02
CA SER A 36 8.45 -19.75 -15.53
C SER A 36 7.88 -20.63 -14.41
N THR A 37 6.73 -21.26 -14.66
CA THR A 37 6.11 -22.25 -13.76
C THR A 37 7.03 -23.42 -13.44
N ARG A 38 7.89 -23.82 -14.40
CA ARG A 38 8.93 -24.83 -14.20
C ARG A 38 10.00 -24.41 -13.18
N GLN A 39 10.47 -23.16 -13.23
CA GLN A 39 11.40 -22.62 -12.24
C GLN A 39 10.74 -22.55 -10.86
N ILE A 40 9.49 -22.11 -10.79
CA ILE A 40 8.70 -22.04 -9.56
C ILE A 40 8.54 -23.45 -8.95
N ALA A 41 8.19 -24.44 -9.76
CA ALA A 41 8.06 -25.83 -9.32
C ALA A 41 9.37 -26.36 -8.73
N LYS A 42 10.49 -26.13 -9.44
CA LYS A 42 11.82 -26.51 -8.98
C LYS A 42 12.18 -25.84 -7.64
N ALA A 43 11.94 -24.55 -7.51
CA ALA A 43 12.21 -23.79 -6.28
C ALA A 43 11.31 -24.24 -5.11
N ALA A 44 10.06 -24.62 -5.38
CA ALA A 44 9.12 -25.14 -4.38
C ALA A 44 9.33 -26.63 -4.05
N GLY A 45 10.22 -27.34 -4.76
CA GLY A 45 10.48 -28.77 -4.57
C GLY A 45 9.31 -29.66 -4.99
N VAL A 46 8.56 -29.27 -6.03
CA VAL A 46 7.40 -30.01 -6.56
C VAL A 46 7.50 -30.21 -8.07
N SER A 47 6.64 -31.05 -8.66
CA SER A 47 6.52 -31.14 -10.12
C SER A 47 5.77 -29.95 -10.70
N GLU A 48 6.02 -29.61 -11.96
CA GLU A 48 5.30 -28.54 -12.64
C GLU A 48 3.79 -28.82 -12.74
N GLY A 49 3.40 -30.07 -12.97
CA GLY A 49 1.99 -30.47 -12.89
C GLY A 49 1.37 -30.24 -11.49
N THR A 50 2.15 -30.33 -10.42
CA THR A 50 1.68 -29.96 -9.08
C THR A 50 1.39 -28.46 -8.99
N VAL A 51 2.19 -27.59 -9.62
CA VAL A 51 1.89 -26.15 -9.65
C VAL A 51 0.54 -25.90 -10.32
N PHE A 52 0.29 -26.52 -11.48
CA PHE A 52 -0.98 -26.37 -12.21
C PHE A 52 -2.19 -26.94 -11.47
N ASN A 53 -2.00 -27.96 -10.61
CA ASN A 53 -3.07 -28.46 -9.75
C ASN A 53 -3.52 -27.46 -8.66
N TYR A 54 -2.66 -26.49 -8.31
CA TYR A 54 -2.97 -25.46 -7.31
C TYR A 54 -3.31 -24.11 -7.93
N PHE A 55 -2.63 -23.75 -9.01
CA PHE A 55 -2.77 -22.47 -9.68
C PHE A 55 -2.81 -22.73 -11.18
N GLU A 56 -3.97 -22.47 -11.77
CA GLU A 56 -4.27 -22.80 -13.17
C GLU A 56 -3.32 -22.12 -14.17
N SER A 57 -2.69 -21.02 -13.77
CA SER A 57 -1.75 -20.27 -14.61
C SER A 57 -0.74 -19.47 -13.80
N LYS A 58 0.27 -18.92 -14.49
CA LYS A 58 1.19 -17.94 -13.90
C LYS A 58 0.48 -16.65 -13.47
N ASN A 59 -0.59 -16.26 -14.18
CA ASN A 59 -1.44 -15.14 -13.79
C ASN A 59 -2.22 -15.45 -12.50
N ALA A 60 -2.69 -16.68 -12.31
CA ALA A 60 -3.35 -17.08 -11.06
C ALA A 60 -2.40 -16.98 -9.84
N LEU A 61 -1.10 -17.30 -10.02
CA LEU A 61 -0.08 -17.05 -9.00
C LEU A 61 0.09 -15.56 -8.72
N LEU A 62 0.16 -14.73 -9.76
CA LEU A 62 0.25 -13.27 -9.63
C LEU A 62 -0.91 -12.70 -8.81
N GLU A 63 -2.14 -13.09 -9.15
CA GLU A 63 -3.36 -12.66 -8.45
C GLU A 63 -3.35 -13.05 -6.97
N GLU A 64 -3.05 -14.32 -6.66
CA GLU A 64 -3.03 -14.79 -5.27
C GLU A 64 -1.91 -14.13 -4.45
N ILE A 65 -0.77 -13.80 -5.08
CA ILE A 65 0.29 -13.02 -4.44
C ILE A 65 -0.19 -11.60 -4.11
N ILE A 66 -0.80 -10.88 -5.08
CA ILE A 66 -1.31 -9.51 -4.86
C ILE A 66 -2.41 -9.50 -3.80
N LYS A 67 -3.32 -10.48 -3.85
CA LYS A 67 -4.34 -10.68 -2.82
C LYS A 67 -3.72 -10.86 -1.44
N GLY A 68 -2.75 -11.76 -1.30
CA GLY A 68 -2.04 -11.98 -0.05
C GLY A 68 -1.31 -10.74 0.46
N PHE A 69 -0.82 -9.86 -0.43
CA PHE A 69 -0.30 -8.56 -0.04
C PHE A 69 -1.37 -7.67 0.58
N TYR A 70 -2.55 -7.52 -0.03
CA TYR A 70 -3.64 -6.71 0.53
C TYR A 70 -4.21 -7.29 1.84
N GLU A 71 -4.27 -8.61 1.97
CA GLU A 71 -4.65 -9.29 3.22
C GLU A 71 -3.68 -8.92 4.35
N ARG A 72 -2.37 -9.13 4.15
CA ARG A 72 -1.34 -8.73 5.12
C ARG A 72 -1.35 -7.23 5.40
N LEU A 73 -1.54 -6.41 4.38
CA LEU A 73 -1.63 -4.95 4.51
C LEU A 73 -2.82 -4.53 5.39
N THR A 74 -3.95 -5.22 5.25
CA THR A 74 -5.16 -4.99 6.06
C THR A 74 -4.98 -5.47 7.49
N GLU A 75 -4.45 -6.68 7.69
CA GLU A 75 -4.22 -7.27 9.01
C GLU A 75 -3.25 -6.42 9.84
N THR A 76 -2.07 -6.10 9.29
CA THR A 76 -1.06 -5.27 9.97
C THR A 76 -1.59 -3.88 10.31
N ALA A 77 -2.40 -3.29 9.43
CA ALA A 77 -3.03 -2.01 9.69
C ALA A 77 -4.08 -2.11 10.80
N GLN A 78 -4.93 -3.13 10.80
CA GLN A 78 -5.94 -3.34 11.83
C GLN A 78 -5.30 -3.54 13.20
N ASP A 79 -4.32 -4.43 13.31
CA ASP A 79 -3.62 -4.71 14.56
C ASP A 79 -3.00 -3.45 15.16
N GLY A 80 -2.30 -2.66 14.34
CA GLY A 80 -1.73 -1.41 14.83
C GLY A 80 -2.76 -0.30 15.11
N LEU A 81 -3.91 -0.28 14.42
CA LEU A 81 -4.98 0.67 14.71
C LEU A 81 -5.68 0.38 16.04
N HIS A 82 -5.78 -0.88 16.47
CA HIS A 82 -6.44 -1.27 17.73
C HIS A 82 -5.80 -0.63 18.97
N GLU A 83 -4.50 -0.34 18.93
CA GLU A 83 -3.77 0.27 20.04
C GLU A 83 -3.89 1.80 20.10
N ARG A 84 -4.64 2.41 19.17
CA ARG A 84 -4.65 3.87 18.95
C ARG A 84 -6.05 4.44 19.09
N HIS A 85 -6.17 5.46 19.92
CA HIS A 85 -7.46 6.10 20.24
C HIS A 85 -7.68 7.44 19.53
N ASN A 86 -6.62 8.16 19.14
CA ASN A 86 -6.71 9.46 18.48
C ASN A 86 -6.75 9.32 16.94
N SER A 87 -7.61 10.08 16.25
CA SER A 87 -7.78 9.94 14.79
C SER A 87 -6.58 10.42 13.98
N LEU A 88 -5.84 11.44 14.42
CA LEU A 88 -4.57 11.86 13.80
C LEU A 88 -3.50 10.77 13.94
N ASP A 89 -3.40 10.15 15.12
CA ASP A 89 -2.44 9.06 15.34
C ASP A 89 -2.76 7.83 14.49
N GLN A 90 -4.05 7.48 14.37
CA GLN A 90 -4.52 6.43 13.47
C GLN A 90 -4.21 6.75 12.01
N PHE A 91 -4.47 7.99 11.57
CA PHE A 91 -4.19 8.45 10.21
C PHE A 91 -2.69 8.39 9.87
N ASN A 92 -1.84 8.92 10.75
CA ASN A 92 -0.38 8.86 10.59
C ASN A 92 0.15 7.43 10.61
N PHE A 93 -0.42 6.58 11.46
CA PHE A 93 -0.06 5.16 11.50
C PHE A 93 -0.42 4.46 10.19
N LEU A 94 -1.64 4.67 9.67
CA LEU A 94 -2.07 4.08 8.42
C LEU A 94 -1.17 4.52 7.26
N ALA A 95 -0.80 5.81 7.19
CA ALA A 95 0.11 6.34 6.19
C ALA A 95 1.48 5.66 6.24
N LYS A 96 2.08 5.62 7.44
CA LYS A 96 3.37 4.96 7.67
C LYS A 96 3.32 3.49 7.31
N ASN A 97 2.26 2.77 7.71
CA ASN A 97 2.09 1.35 7.40
C ASN A 97 2.03 1.12 5.89
N HIS A 98 1.26 1.95 5.19
CA HIS A 98 1.12 1.88 3.74
C HIS A 98 2.46 2.08 3.01
N ILE A 99 3.18 3.17 3.34
CA ILE A 99 4.48 3.47 2.73
C ILE A 99 5.49 2.35 3.00
N ARG A 100 5.55 1.85 4.24
CA ARG A 100 6.45 0.74 4.58
C ARG A 100 6.20 -0.49 3.72
N MET A 101 4.93 -0.85 3.55
CA MET A 101 4.53 -2.04 2.82
C MET A 101 4.75 -1.90 1.31
N ILE A 102 4.54 -0.71 0.74
CA ILE A 102 4.84 -0.44 -0.67
C ILE A 102 6.35 -0.44 -0.93
N ALA A 103 7.13 0.13 0.00
CA ALA A 103 8.58 0.20 -0.13
C ALA A 103 9.28 -1.16 0.02
N ALA A 104 8.60 -2.15 0.61
CA ALA A 104 9.16 -3.48 0.82
C ALA A 104 9.50 -4.19 -0.50
N ASP A 105 10.47 -5.10 -0.43
CA ASP A 105 10.88 -5.99 -1.54
C ASP A 105 11.11 -5.25 -2.87
N ASN A 106 11.75 -4.09 -2.83
CA ASN A 106 12.01 -3.24 -4.00
C ASN A 106 10.72 -2.96 -4.79
N PHE A 107 9.67 -2.47 -4.13
CA PHE A 107 8.40 -2.12 -4.78
C PHE A 107 7.67 -3.29 -5.42
N LEU A 108 7.86 -4.51 -4.89
CA LEU A 108 7.31 -5.71 -5.52
C LEU A 108 5.82 -5.58 -5.80
N LEU A 109 5.01 -5.14 -4.82
CA LEU A 109 3.57 -4.97 -5.02
C LEU A 109 3.25 -4.05 -6.20
N MET A 110 3.92 -2.90 -6.32
CA MET A 110 3.68 -1.95 -7.41
C MET A 110 4.12 -2.50 -8.76
N ARG A 111 5.23 -3.24 -8.82
CA ARG A 111 5.69 -3.92 -10.03
C ARG A 111 4.70 -5.00 -10.47
N LEU A 112 4.19 -5.79 -9.52
CA LEU A 112 3.18 -6.82 -9.79
C LEU A 112 1.83 -6.23 -10.21
N LEU A 113 1.40 -5.13 -9.60
CA LEU A 113 0.20 -4.41 -10.02
C LEU A 113 0.35 -3.85 -11.44
N ALA A 114 1.52 -3.30 -11.79
CA ALA A 114 1.78 -2.82 -13.15
C ALA A 114 1.66 -3.96 -14.18
N VAL A 115 2.24 -5.12 -13.89
CA VAL A 115 2.09 -6.33 -14.72
C VAL A 115 0.63 -6.75 -14.82
N TYR A 116 -0.07 -6.81 -13.69
CA TYR A 116 -1.48 -7.19 -13.65
C TYR A 116 -2.33 -6.23 -14.51
N PHE A 117 -2.13 -4.92 -14.40
CA PHE A 117 -2.86 -3.94 -15.19
C PHE A 117 -2.52 -4.00 -16.68
N SER A 118 -1.28 -4.36 -17.06
CA SER A 118 -0.91 -4.51 -18.46
C SER A 118 -1.49 -5.77 -19.11
N GLU A 119 -1.62 -6.87 -18.36
CA GLU A 119 -2.18 -8.13 -18.85
C GLU A 119 -3.72 -8.06 -18.94
N HIS A 120 -4.35 -7.26 -18.07
CA HIS A 120 -5.80 -7.03 -18.07
C HIS A 120 -6.13 -5.68 -18.73
N PHE A 121 -6.08 -5.59 -20.06
CA PHE A 121 -6.28 -4.34 -20.81
C PHE A 121 -7.56 -3.55 -20.44
N ASN A 122 -8.66 -4.25 -20.14
CA ASN A 122 -9.93 -3.64 -19.70
C ASN A 122 -10.04 -3.45 -18.18
N PHE A 123 -8.95 -3.64 -17.43
CA PHE A 123 -8.97 -3.59 -15.97
C PHE A 123 -9.54 -2.29 -15.44
N TYR A 124 -9.17 -1.13 -15.99
CA TYR A 124 -9.71 0.14 -15.49
C TYR A 124 -11.22 0.28 -15.71
N LEU A 125 -11.75 -0.36 -16.76
CA LEU A 125 -13.19 -0.37 -17.06
C LEU A 125 -13.94 -1.41 -16.20
N ASP A 126 -13.26 -2.48 -15.80
CA ASP A 126 -13.85 -3.61 -15.05
C ASP A 126 -13.28 -3.74 -13.62
N TYR A 127 -12.61 -2.70 -13.11
CA TYR A 127 -11.80 -2.81 -11.89
C TYR A 127 -12.66 -3.28 -10.73
N GLN A 128 -13.88 -2.75 -10.64
CA GLN A 128 -14.83 -3.06 -9.57
C GLN A 128 -15.21 -4.55 -9.51
N ASN A 129 -15.10 -5.29 -10.61
CA ASN A 129 -15.42 -6.71 -10.68
C ASN A 129 -14.16 -7.60 -10.56
N SER A 130 -12.96 -7.02 -10.51
CA SER A 130 -11.73 -7.78 -10.35
C SER A 130 -11.62 -8.48 -8.99
N SER A 131 -10.90 -9.61 -8.95
CA SER A 131 -10.59 -10.37 -7.73
C SER A 131 -9.84 -9.51 -6.69
N ILE A 132 -9.04 -8.54 -7.15
CA ILE A 132 -8.22 -7.65 -6.32
C ILE A 132 -9.06 -6.53 -5.67
N PHE A 133 -10.12 -6.04 -6.33
CA PHE A 133 -10.88 -4.89 -5.87
C PHE A 133 -11.45 -5.08 -4.47
N LYS A 134 -11.98 -6.26 -4.15
CA LYS A 134 -12.50 -6.56 -2.80
C LYS A 134 -11.43 -6.37 -1.73
N HIS A 135 -10.20 -6.81 -1.99
CA HIS A 135 -9.08 -6.75 -1.06
C HIS A 135 -8.56 -5.32 -0.91
N SER A 136 -8.37 -4.61 -2.03
CA SER A 136 -8.05 -3.18 -2.04
C SER A 136 -9.10 -2.35 -1.28
N LYS A 137 -10.38 -2.59 -1.53
CA LYS A 137 -11.50 -1.93 -0.84
C LYS A 137 -11.55 -2.25 0.65
N SER A 138 -11.21 -3.47 1.05
CA SER A 138 -11.12 -3.85 2.47
C SER A 138 -10.09 -2.98 3.20
N TYR A 139 -8.93 -2.79 2.59
CA TYR A 139 -7.86 -1.97 3.14
C TYR A 139 -8.25 -0.47 3.19
N THR A 140 -8.76 0.08 2.07
CA THR A 140 -9.10 1.52 2.02
C THR A 140 -10.29 1.90 2.91
N ARG A 141 -11.13 0.96 3.32
CA ARG A 141 -12.18 1.19 4.33
C ARG A 141 -11.63 1.55 5.71
N LEU A 142 -10.38 1.21 6.02
CA LEU A 142 -9.74 1.64 7.27
C LEU A 142 -9.60 3.17 7.31
N PHE A 143 -9.22 3.79 6.18
CA PHE A 143 -9.19 5.24 6.04
C PHE A 143 -10.58 5.84 6.26
N ASP A 144 -11.60 5.33 5.55
CA ASP A 144 -12.99 5.81 5.66
C ASP A 144 -13.47 5.78 7.12
N ARG A 145 -13.13 4.72 7.86
CA ARG A 145 -13.47 4.59 9.28
C ARG A 145 -12.80 5.68 10.13
N ILE A 146 -11.49 5.87 9.98
CA ILE A 146 -10.72 6.88 10.73
C ILE A 146 -11.32 8.27 10.53
N ILE A 147 -11.63 8.64 9.28
CA ILE A 147 -12.19 9.97 8.99
C ILE A 147 -13.60 10.11 9.55
N ARG A 148 -14.46 9.09 9.44
CA ARG A 148 -15.81 9.12 10.02
C ARG A 148 -15.79 9.24 11.54
N GLU A 149 -14.88 8.55 12.21
CA GLU A 149 -14.69 8.67 13.66
C GLU A 149 -14.20 10.07 14.05
N GLY A 150 -13.25 10.64 13.29
CA GLY A 150 -12.78 12.02 13.49
C GLY A 150 -13.89 13.07 13.30
N ILE A 151 -14.81 12.87 12.34
CA ILE A 151 -16.01 13.70 12.17
C ILE A 151 -16.94 13.57 13.37
N ALA A 152 -17.21 12.33 13.83
CA ALA A 152 -18.08 12.08 14.98
C ALA A 152 -17.54 12.72 16.27
N ARG A 153 -16.22 12.77 16.43
CA ARG A 153 -15.52 13.44 17.54
C ARG A 153 -15.39 14.95 17.37
N LYS A 154 -15.87 15.52 16.26
CA LYS A 154 -15.75 16.95 15.90
C LYS A 154 -14.28 17.41 15.74
N GLU A 155 -13.37 16.50 15.45
CA GLU A 155 -11.98 16.81 15.10
C GLU A 155 -11.87 17.27 13.64
N LEU A 156 -12.74 16.70 12.78
CA LEU A 156 -12.78 16.92 11.33
C LEU A 156 -14.13 17.52 10.90
N ARG A 157 -14.13 18.30 9.80
CA ARG A 157 -15.35 18.92 9.28
C ARG A 157 -16.30 17.87 8.65
N LYS A 158 -17.61 18.11 8.74
CA LYS A 158 -18.64 17.14 8.31
C LYS A 158 -18.84 17.05 6.79
N ASP A 159 -18.39 18.05 6.04
CA ASP A 159 -18.58 18.23 4.59
C ASP A 159 -17.44 17.64 3.74
N ILE A 160 -16.60 16.77 4.33
CA ILE A 160 -15.50 16.10 3.64
C ILE A 160 -16.04 15.18 2.52
N LYS A 161 -15.50 15.35 1.31
CA LYS A 161 -15.65 14.39 0.22
C LYS A 161 -14.68 13.22 0.43
N LEU A 162 -15.16 12.16 1.08
CA LEU A 162 -14.33 11.01 1.49
C LEU A 162 -13.57 10.35 0.34
N SER A 163 -14.18 10.19 -0.85
CA SER A 163 -13.50 9.62 -2.01
C SER A 163 -12.29 10.44 -2.42
N ALA A 164 -12.44 11.76 -2.60
CA ALA A 164 -11.34 12.63 -2.98
C ALA A 164 -10.21 12.63 -1.94
N MET A 165 -10.52 12.65 -0.65
CA MET A 165 -9.49 12.60 0.40
C MET A 165 -8.77 11.25 0.45
N ARG A 166 -9.49 10.15 0.20
CA ARG A 166 -8.90 8.82 0.09
C ARG A 166 -7.94 8.73 -1.10
N ASP A 167 -8.34 9.25 -2.26
CA ASP A 167 -7.51 9.24 -3.47
C ASP A 167 -6.26 10.10 -3.29
N LEU A 168 -6.37 11.28 -2.67
CA LEU A 168 -5.22 12.10 -2.29
C LEU A 168 -4.30 11.37 -1.30
N PHE A 169 -4.86 10.70 -0.30
CA PHE A 169 -4.09 10.01 0.73
C PHE A 169 -3.28 8.85 0.14
N PHE A 170 -3.93 7.90 -0.56
CA PHE A 170 -3.23 6.75 -1.13
C PHE A 170 -2.41 7.12 -2.37
N GLY A 171 -2.96 7.92 -3.27
CA GLY A 171 -2.27 8.32 -4.51
C GLY A 171 -0.99 9.11 -4.25
N SER A 172 -1.00 10.03 -3.28
CA SER A 172 0.22 10.75 -2.89
C SER A 172 1.32 9.81 -2.39
N MET A 173 0.96 8.77 -1.64
CA MET A 173 1.92 7.79 -1.13
C MET A 173 2.44 6.89 -2.24
N GLU A 174 1.57 6.36 -3.10
CA GLU A 174 1.98 5.51 -4.23
C GLU A 174 2.99 6.22 -5.14
N TYR A 175 2.77 7.51 -5.42
CA TYR A 175 3.73 8.33 -6.14
C TYR A 175 4.97 8.63 -5.28
N GLY A 176 4.75 9.14 -4.07
CA GLY A 176 5.80 9.66 -3.20
C GLY A 176 6.84 8.63 -2.76
N VAL A 177 6.44 7.37 -2.58
CA VAL A 177 7.41 6.33 -2.21
C VAL A 177 8.48 6.17 -3.31
N ARG A 178 8.17 6.41 -4.59
CA ARG A 178 9.18 6.37 -5.68
C ARG A 178 10.23 7.45 -5.48
N SER A 179 9.79 8.67 -5.18
CA SER A 179 10.67 9.79 -4.84
C SER A 179 11.48 9.50 -3.58
N LEU A 180 10.90 8.84 -2.59
CA LEU A 180 11.59 8.47 -1.35
C LEU A 180 12.69 7.41 -1.59
N LEU A 181 12.45 6.43 -2.45
CA LEU A 181 13.48 5.43 -2.79
C LEU A 181 14.62 6.03 -3.61
N ALA A 182 14.35 7.02 -4.46
CA ALA A 182 15.39 7.73 -5.20
C ALA A 182 16.35 8.52 -4.28
N GLN A 183 15.99 8.72 -3.01
CA GLN A 183 16.80 9.38 -1.99
C GLN A 183 17.59 8.39 -1.11
N LEU A 184 17.56 7.10 -1.42
CA LEU A 184 18.40 6.11 -0.73
C LEU A 184 19.86 6.32 -1.13
N GLU A 185 20.74 6.37 -0.13
CA GLU A 185 22.18 6.47 -0.36
C GLU A 185 22.71 5.15 -0.95
N PRO A 186 23.81 5.19 -1.74
CA PRO A 186 24.45 3.98 -2.24
C PRO A 186 24.77 3.00 -1.09
N GLY A 187 24.16 1.80 -1.14
CA GLY A 187 24.29 0.76 -0.11
C GLY A 187 23.17 0.73 0.94
N GLU A 188 22.26 1.71 0.98
CA GLU A 188 21.01 1.60 1.73
C GLU A 188 19.99 0.75 0.96
N ASN A 189 19.74 -0.47 1.43
CA ASN A 189 18.76 -1.37 0.81
C ASN A 189 17.35 -1.27 1.44
N GLN A 190 17.18 -0.48 2.50
CA GLN A 190 15.93 -0.35 3.24
C GLN A 190 15.76 1.04 3.86
N LEU A 191 14.51 1.51 3.91
CA LEU A 191 14.16 2.78 4.56
C LEU A 191 14.08 2.59 6.08
N SER A 192 14.82 3.42 6.83
CA SER A 192 14.72 3.42 8.29
C SER A 192 13.31 3.81 8.76
N ASP A 193 12.89 3.25 9.89
CA ASP A 193 11.58 3.54 10.48
C ASP A 193 11.38 5.03 10.80
N ARG A 194 12.48 5.75 11.07
CA ARG A 194 12.51 7.21 11.23
C ARG A 194 12.25 7.93 9.90
N LYS A 195 12.95 7.58 8.82
CA LYS A 195 12.72 8.16 7.47
C LYS A 195 11.26 7.94 7.03
N LEU A 196 10.74 6.73 7.19
CA LEU A 196 9.34 6.38 6.87
C LEU A 196 8.33 7.24 7.63
N ARG A 197 8.49 7.37 8.96
CA ARG A 197 7.62 8.23 9.78
C ARG A 197 7.64 9.69 9.33
N GLN A 198 8.84 10.23 9.11
CA GLN A 198 9.01 11.62 8.72
C GLN A 198 8.36 11.87 7.37
N TYR A 199 8.61 11.00 6.39
CA TYR A 199 8.04 11.12 5.05
C TYR A 199 6.51 11.02 5.06
N ALA A 200 5.96 10.00 5.73
CA ALA A 200 4.52 9.83 5.88
C ALA A 200 3.84 11.08 6.48
N LYS A 201 4.45 11.64 7.53
CA LYS A 201 3.94 12.86 8.15
C LYS A 201 4.01 14.05 7.20
N THR A 202 5.15 14.31 6.56
CA THR A 202 5.32 15.43 5.62
C THR A 202 4.30 15.37 4.50
N LEU A 203 4.08 14.19 3.93
CA LEU A 203 3.20 13.98 2.79
C LEU A 203 1.72 14.10 3.16
N CYS A 204 1.32 13.52 4.29
CA CYS A 204 -0.10 13.44 4.65
C CYS A 204 -0.58 14.58 5.56
N GLN A 205 0.33 15.38 6.15
CA GLN A 205 -0.04 16.51 7.02
C GLN A 205 -0.87 17.57 6.30
N PRO A 206 -0.57 18.00 5.05
CA PRO A 206 -1.42 18.95 4.34
C PRO A 206 -2.85 18.41 4.12
N ILE A 207 -2.97 17.11 3.84
CA ILE A 207 -4.28 16.44 3.70
C ILE A 207 -5.04 16.49 5.02
N TRP A 208 -4.40 16.14 6.14
CA TRP A 208 -5.01 16.19 7.47
C TRP A 208 -5.44 17.61 7.86
N GLU A 209 -4.55 18.60 7.72
CA GLU A 209 -4.86 19.99 8.07
C GLU A 209 -5.99 20.54 7.21
N SER A 210 -6.05 20.15 5.93
CA SER A 210 -7.16 20.52 5.07
C SER A 210 -8.48 20.03 5.66
N MET A 211 -8.52 18.86 6.33
CA MET A 211 -9.69 18.16 6.89
C MET A 211 -10.23 18.69 8.22
N LYS A 212 -9.41 19.40 8.99
CA LYS A 212 -9.76 19.81 10.37
C LYS A 212 -10.94 20.78 10.43
N VAL A 213 -11.62 20.76 11.58
CA VAL A 213 -12.53 21.86 11.94
C VAL A 213 -11.72 23.14 12.04
N ARG A 214 -12.28 24.17 11.43
CA ARG A 214 -11.58 25.33 10.93
C ARG A 214 -12.14 26.53 11.72
N GLY A 215 -11.31 27.15 12.58
CA GLY A 215 -11.71 28.33 13.36
C GLY A 215 -11.83 29.54 12.44
N HIS A 216 -12.97 30.27 12.51
CA HIS A 216 -13.47 31.20 11.49
C HIS A 216 -12.51 32.28 10.93
N GLU A 217 -11.33 32.55 11.51
CA GLU A 217 -10.51 33.72 11.14
C GLU A 217 -9.14 33.43 10.48
N HIS A 218 -8.61 32.20 10.51
CA HIS A 218 -7.19 31.95 10.16
C HIS A 218 -6.91 31.25 8.81
N GLN A 219 -7.94 30.84 8.08
CA GLN A 219 -7.77 29.87 6.99
C GLN A 219 -7.30 30.38 5.65
N ASN A 220 -7.84 31.50 5.17
CA ASN A 220 -7.53 31.92 3.81
C ASN A 220 -6.07 32.37 3.69
N ARG A 221 -5.47 32.90 4.77
CA ARG A 221 -4.11 33.42 4.72
C ARG A 221 -3.05 32.32 4.72
N ARG A 222 -3.22 31.32 5.57
CA ARG A 222 -2.21 30.27 5.76
C ARG A 222 -2.18 29.25 4.62
N GLU A 223 -3.32 29.00 3.99
CA GLU A 223 -3.42 28.07 2.87
C GLU A 223 -2.82 28.64 1.59
N LEU A 224 -3.07 29.92 1.30
CA LEU A 224 -2.38 30.64 0.22
C LEU A 224 -0.86 30.67 0.45
N GLU A 225 -0.40 30.98 1.66
CA GLU A 225 1.03 31.02 1.98
C GLU A 225 1.72 29.65 1.83
N ILE A 226 1.02 28.55 2.12
CA ILE A 226 1.56 27.20 1.96
C ILE A 226 1.63 26.81 0.48
N CYS A 227 0.57 27.08 -0.30
CA CYS A 227 0.57 26.80 -1.74
C CYS A 227 1.70 27.57 -2.45
N GLU A 228 1.84 28.88 -2.19
CA GLU A 228 2.92 29.69 -2.78
C GLU A 228 4.32 29.22 -2.35
N ARG A 229 4.46 28.68 -1.13
CA ARG A 229 5.75 28.13 -0.69
C ARG A 229 6.06 26.81 -1.38
N LEU A 230 5.05 25.96 -1.62
CA LEU A 230 5.22 24.70 -2.32
C LEU A 230 5.54 24.93 -3.80
N GLU A 231 4.87 25.87 -4.46
CA GLU A 231 5.19 26.26 -5.85
C GLU A 231 6.61 26.78 -5.97
N ARG A 232 7.04 27.72 -5.11
CA ARG A 232 8.42 28.23 -5.10
C ARG A 232 9.48 27.16 -4.82
N VAL A 233 9.11 26.06 -4.16
CA VAL A 233 10.03 24.92 -3.94
C VAL A 233 10.04 24.01 -5.16
N ALA A 234 8.88 23.74 -5.77
CA ALA A 234 8.77 22.99 -7.01
C ALA A 234 9.55 23.65 -8.16
N GLU A 235 9.35 24.96 -8.39
CA GLU A 235 10.07 25.75 -9.40
C GLU A 235 11.59 25.69 -9.23
N ARG A 236 12.07 25.71 -7.97
CA ARG A 236 13.51 25.61 -7.67
C ARG A 236 14.07 24.21 -7.93
N LEU A 237 13.26 23.18 -7.76
CA LEU A 237 13.67 21.80 -8.03
C LEU A 237 13.63 21.50 -9.54
N GLU A 238 12.72 22.13 -10.28
CA GLU A 238 12.56 21.95 -11.72
C GLU A 238 13.54 22.81 -12.54
N GLY A 239 13.95 23.98 -12.04
CA GLY A 239 14.92 24.88 -12.71
C GLY A 239 16.41 24.49 -12.57
N HIS A 240 16.71 23.33 -11.98
CA HIS A 240 18.06 22.78 -11.84
C HIS A 240 18.29 21.48 -12.63
N LEU A 241 17.38 21.15 -13.54
CA LEU A 241 17.57 20.18 -14.63
C LEU A 241 17.86 20.93 -15.94
#